data_AF-A0A830GPB2-F1
#
_entry.id   AF-A0A830GPB2-F1
#
_cell.length_a   1.000
_cell.length_b   1.000
_cell.length_c   1.000
_cell.angle_alpha   90.00
_cell.angle_beta   90.00
_cell.angle_gamma   90.00
#
_symmetry.space_group_name_H-M   'P 1'
#
loop_
_entity.id
_entity.type
_entity.pdbx_description
1 polymer ?
#
loop_
_entity_poly.entity_id
_entity_poly.type
_entity_poly.pdbx_seq_one_letter_code
_entity_poly.pdbx_strand_id
1 'polypeptide(L)'
;MGQTTKRRPGIAQQLRLVVGTVRLLVRYPAPLLYPVLKALSGTLAIVAVGAIALSPVDGIGPDVPIGIPTLLLVVGSCLFSLYVVGPILVVLLDVAYCYELHALLQGTRPTPGSGLAYAVRRLPAISLGALAVTGTFFAGYVTDTGSLRVGSDVLGTFLPPALAIEDRSASTLVTRIDGAITDQWGSAVLTVYGARTFEYLAGCLGIATAVGVVVGQVLGVFTVDSGVLPVAPGLPQAAFLAVAVFLGGFALTAFLRGLVRGPVSTALYHYATRDSVPERFALDAGEMVHID
;
A
#
# COMPACT_ATOMS: atom_id res chain seq x y z
N MET A 1 -13.86 -25.62 -31.95
CA MET A 1 -13.76 -25.00 -30.61
C MET A 1 -12.29 -24.90 -30.24
N GLY A 2 -11.64 -23.78 -30.56
CA GLY A 2 -10.23 -23.55 -30.21
C GLY A 2 -10.14 -23.15 -28.73
N GLN A 3 -9.48 -23.98 -27.92
CA GLN A 3 -9.05 -23.57 -26.59
C GLN A 3 -7.98 -22.49 -26.76
N THR A 4 -8.36 -21.22 -26.61
CA THR A 4 -7.39 -20.17 -26.36
C THR A 4 -6.79 -20.45 -24.99
N THR A 5 -5.59 -21.01 -25.00
CA THR A 5 -4.75 -21.20 -23.82
C THR A 5 -4.61 -19.83 -23.13
N LYS A 6 -5.32 -19.63 -22.01
CA LYS A 6 -5.19 -18.44 -21.16
C LYS A 6 -3.73 -18.35 -20.72
N ARG A 7 -2.92 -17.54 -21.43
CA ARG A 7 -1.54 -17.26 -21.02
C ARG A 7 -1.60 -16.54 -19.68
N ARG A 8 -1.16 -17.20 -18.61
CA ARG A 8 -0.94 -16.57 -17.31
C ARG A 8 0.11 -15.46 -17.52
N PRO A 9 -0.09 -14.25 -16.98
CA PRO A 9 0.93 -13.22 -17.07
C PRO A 9 2.19 -13.72 -16.35
N GLY A 10 3.26 -13.93 -17.11
CA GLY A 10 4.55 -14.36 -16.56
C GLY A 10 5.21 -13.22 -15.75
N ILE A 11 6.15 -13.56 -14.87
CA ILE A 11 6.93 -12.59 -14.08
C ILE A 11 7.57 -11.52 -14.99
N ALA A 12 8.08 -11.92 -16.16
CA ALA A 12 8.64 -11.01 -17.15
C ALA A 12 7.63 -9.96 -17.67
N GLN A 13 6.35 -10.35 -17.79
CA GLN A 13 5.28 -9.46 -18.23
C GLN A 13 4.89 -8.47 -17.13
N GLN A 14 4.81 -8.93 -15.88
CA GLN A 14 4.61 -8.05 -14.73
C GLN A 14 5.75 -7.03 -14.60
N LEU A 15 7.00 -7.46 -14.78
CA LEU A 15 8.18 -6.60 -14.69
C LEU A 15 8.22 -5.55 -15.81
N ARG A 16 7.87 -5.94 -17.05
CA ARG A 16 7.76 -4.99 -18.17
C ARG A 16 6.60 -4.01 -18.01
N LEU A 17 5.47 -4.44 -17.45
CA LEU A 17 4.36 -3.55 -17.09
C LEU A 17 4.81 -2.51 -16.06
N VAL A 18 5.48 -2.95 -15.00
CA VAL A 18 6.04 -2.05 -13.98
C VAL A 18 7.01 -1.06 -14.62
N VAL A 19 7.95 -1.51 -15.45
CA VAL A 19 8.90 -0.63 -16.14
C VAL A 19 8.21 0.35 -17.09
N GLY A 20 7.22 -0.10 -17.86
CA GLY A 20 6.44 0.73 -18.76
C GLY A 20 5.63 1.80 -18.02
N THR A 21 5.02 1.43 -16.90
CA THR A 21 4.30 2.37 -16.04
C THR A 21 5.24 3.32 -15.32
N VAL A 22 6.40 2.88 -14.85
CA VAL A 22 7.43 3.76 -14.28
C VAL A 22 7.90 4.79 -15.31
N ARG A 23 8.15 4.40 -16.56
CA ARG A 23 8.49 5.34 -17.64
C ARG A 23 7.38 6.37 -17.88
N LEU A 24 6.11 5.95 -17.84
CA LEU A 24 4.98 6.87 -17.93
C LEU A 24 4.90 7.82 -16.74
N LEU A 25 5.16 7.34 -15.52
CA LEU A 25 5.15 8.15 -14.29
C LEU A 25 6.32 9.14 -14.23
N VAL A 26 7.48 8.80 -14.81
CA VAL A 26 8.58 9.78 -15.00
C VAL A 26 8.14 10.92 -15.92
N ARG A 27 7.34 10.61 -16.96
CA ARG A 27 6.84 11.62 -17.90
C ARG A 27 5.65 12.40 -17.34
N TYR A 28 4.83 11.79 -16.48
CA TYR A 28 3.66 12.39 -15.85
C TYR A 28 3.64 12.03 -14.35
N PRO A 29 4.32 12.82 -13.50
CA PRO A 29 4.55 12.45 -12.09
C PRO A 29 3.35 12.67 -11.18
N ALA A 30 2.25 13.29 -11.65
CA ALA A 30 1.09 13.59 -10.81
C ALA A 30 0.51 12.38 -10.04
N PRO A 31 0.40 11.17 -10.64
CA PRO A 31 -0.10 10.01 -9.92
C PRO A 31 0.88 9.47 -8.84
N LEU A 32 2.14 9.92 -8.80
CA LEU A 32 3.08 9.57 -7.73
C LEU A 32 2.69 10.21 -6.39
N LEU A 33 1.81 11.22 -6.39
CA LEU A 33 1.29 11.80 -5.16
C LEU A 33 0.56 10.77 -4.29
N TYR A 34 -0.15 9.80 -4.89
CA TYR A 34 -0.90 8.78 -4.16
C TYR A 34 -0.01 7.80 -3.37
N PRO A 35 1.01 7.14 -3.96
CA PRO A 35 1.91 6.30 -3.19
C PRO A 35 2.71 7.10 -2.15
N VAL A 36 3.04 8.38 -2.41
CA VAL A 36 3.66 9.26 -1.41
C VAL A 36 2.72 9.52 -0.23
N LEU A 37 1.48 9.94 -0.48
CA LEU A 37 0.48 10.18 0.56
C LEU A 37 0.19 8.90 1.37
N LYS A 38 0.21 7.73 0.72
CA LYS A 38 0.06 6.43 1.37
C LYS A 38 1.25 6.08 2.27
N ALA A 39 2.48 6.34 1.82
CA ALA A 39 3.67 6.15 2.63
C ALA A 39 3.69 7.09 3.84
N LEU A 40 3.34 8.36 3.63
CA LEU A 40 3.27 9.37 4.69
C LEU A 40 2.17 9.04 5.71
N SER A 41 0.97 8.64 5.28
CA SER A 41 -0.11 8.30 6.20
C SER A 41 0.21 7.07 7.05
N GLY A 42 0.82 6.04 6.46
CA GLY A 42 1.31 4.87 7.21
C GLY A 42 2.40 5.22 8.22
N THR A 43 3.35 6.06 7.82
CA THR A 43 4.44 6.52 8.72
C THR A 43 3.90 7.39 9.85
N LEU A 44 2.98 8.31 9.55
CA LEU A 44 2.31 9.16 10.53
C LEU A 44 1.51 8.33 11.53
N ALA A 45 0.84 7.26 11.08
CA ALA A 45 0.12 6.33 11.95
C ALA A 45 1.06 5.62 12.93
N ILE A 46 2.23 5.14 12.48
CA ILE A 46 3.24 4.54 13.35
C ILE A 46 3.78 5.57 14.36
N VAL A 47 4.07 6.78 13.91
CA VAL A 47 4.52 7.87 14.80
C VAL A 47 3.46 8.20 15.85
N ALA A 48 2.19 8.28 15.47
CA ALA A 48 1.09 8.54 16.40
C ALA A 48 0.94 7.42 17.44
N VAL A 49 0.98 6.15 17.02
CA VAL A 49 0.96 5.01 17.95
C VAL A 49 2.17 5.02 18.87
N GLY A 50 3.36 5.26 18.33
CA GLY A 50 4.60 5.37 19.11
C GLY A 50 4.56 6.51 20.13
N ALA A 51 4.07 7.68 19.72
CA ALA A 51 3.91 8.83 20.60
C ALA A 51 2.92 8.56 21.74
N ILE A 52 1.87 7.77 21.51
CA ILE A 52 0.91 7.39 22.55
C ILE A 52 1.48 6.31 23.47
N ALA A 53 2.17 5.31 22.91
CA ALA A 53 2.80 4.25 23.69
C ALA A 53 3.96 4.76 24.56
N LEU A 54 4.69 5.77 24.07
CA LEU A 54 5.79 6.44 24.77
C LEU A 54 5.34 7.69 25.53
N SER A 55 4.08 8.13 25.36
CA SER A 55 3.53 9.19 26.18
C SER A 55 3.63 8.69 27.61
N PRO A 56 4.28 9.43 28.52
CA PRO A 56 4.28 9.06 29.92
C PRO A 56 2.81 9.06 30.35
N VAL A 57 2.27 7.86 30.56
CA VAL A 57 1.06 7.69 31.38
C VAL A 57 1.35 8.18 32.81
N ASP A 58 2.63 8.37 33.14
CA ASP A 58 3.17 9.04 34.32
C ASP A 58 3.57 10.50 34.02
N GLY A 59 2.63 11.37 33.62
CA GLY A 59 3.05 12.72 33.20
C GLY A 59 2.00 13.77 32.82
N ILE A 60 0.70 13.56 33.06
CA ILE A 60 -0.09 14.71 33.50
C ILE A 60 0.21 14.80 35.00
N GLY A 61 0.62 15.96 35.52
CA GLY A 61 1.14 16.09 36.90
C GLY A 61 0.25 15.44 37.97
N PRO A 62 0.71 15.35 39.24
CA PRO A 62 0.06 14.62 40.34
C PRO A 62 -1.43 14.96 40.61
N ASP A 63 -2.03 15.92 39.90
CA ASP A 63 -3.37 16.46 40.10
C ASP A 63 -4.34 16.28 38.93
N VAL A 64 -4.03 15.50 37.88
CA VAL A 64 -5.04 15.16 36.86
C VAL A 64 -5.15 13.64 36.70
N PRO A 65 -6.12 13.01 37.39
CA PRO A 65 -6.43 11.62 37.11
C PRO A 65 -6.96 11.51 35.68
N ILE A 66 -6.17 10.92 34.77
CA ILE A 66 -6.74 10.36 33.55
C ILE A 66 -7.64 9.23 34.01
N GLY A 67 -8.92 9.52 34.20
CA GLY A 67 -9.90 8.50 34.49
C GLY A 67 -9.83 7.43 33.39
N ILE A 68 -10.07 6.19 33.76
CA ILE A 68 -10.28 5.06 32.84
C ILE A 68 -11.11 5.45 31.59
N PRO A 69 -12.14 6.32 31.65
CA PRO A 69 -12.86 6.79 30.46
C PRO A 69 -12.00 7.53 29.42
N THR A 70 -11.06 8.37 29.84
CA THR A 70 -10.21 9.15 28.93
C THR A 70 -9.17 8.26 28.26
N LEU A 71 -8.59 7.30 29.01
CA LEU A 71 -7.69 6.29 28.44
C LEU A 71 -8.42 5.43 27.40
N LEU A 72 -9.63 4.95 27.74
CA LEU A 72 -10.46 4.19 26.80
C LEU A 72 -10.84 4.99 25.57
N LEU A 73 -11.12 6.29 25.71
CA LEU A 73 -11.43 7.17 24.58
C LEU A 73 -10.20 7.35 23.67
N VAL A 74 -9.02 7.62 24.22
CA VAL A 74 -7.78 7.79 23.45
C VAL A 74 -7.40 6.49 22.73
N VAL A 75 -7.36 5.37 23.44
CA VAL A 75 -7.03 4.06 22.86
C VAL A 75 -8.09 3.67 21.83
N GLY A 76 -9.38 3.81 22.15
CA GLY A 76 -10.49 3.52 21.26
C GLY A 76 -10.44 4.35 19.97
N SER A 77 -10.20 5.66 20.06
CA SER A 77 -10.04 6.54 18.90
C SER A 77 -8.83 6.17 18.05
N CYS A 78 -7.74 5.73 18.67
CA CYS A 78 -6.54 5.29 17.94
C CYS A 78 -6.77 3.98 17.21
N LEU A 79 -7.37 2.98 17.88
CA LEU A 79 -7.73 1.71 17.25
C LEU A 79 -8.73 1.94 16.12
N PHE A 80 -9.73 2.80 16.32
CA PHE A 80 -10.69 3.18 15.28
C PHE A 80 -9.98 3.84 14.08
N SER A 81 -9.10 4.80 14.35
CA SER A 81 -8.35 5.47 13.29
C SER A 81 -7.44 4.50 12.53
N LEU A 82 -6.81 3.55 13.22
CA LEU A 82 -5.85 2.62 12.63
C LEU A 82 -6.53 1.46 11.87
N TYR A 83 -7.67 0.98 12.34
CA TYR A 83 -8.35 -0.21 11.79
C TYR A 83 -9.61 0.10 10.97
N VAL A 84 -10.15 1.31 11.04
CA VAL A 84 -11.29 1.73 10.22
C VAL A 84 -10.85 2.82 9.26
N VAL A 85 -10.39 3.96 9.77
CA VAL A 85 -10.06 5.12 8.92
C VAL A 85 -8.85 4.85 8.03
N GLY A 86 -7.81 4.22 8.59
CA GLY A 86 -6.56 3.89 7.89
C GLY A 86 -6.80 3.03 6.64
N PRO A 87 -7.45 1.87 6.75
CA PRO A 87 -7.76 1.03 5.59
C PRO A 87 -8.64 1.73 4.55
N ILE A 88 -9.62 2.52 4.97
CA ILE A 88 -10.46 3.30 4.05
C ILE A 88 -9.60 4.31 3.28
N LEU A 89 -8.72 5.03 3.97
CA LEU A 89 -7.79 5.98 3.34
C LEU A 89 -6.84 5.27 2.37
N VAL A 90 -6.32 4.10 2.72
CA VAL A 90 -5.43 3.32 1.86
C VAL A 90 -6.14 2.88 0.58
N VAL A 91 -7.35 2.32 0.68
CA VAL A 91 -8.12 1.90 -0.49
C VAL A 91 -8.53 3.12 -1.33
N LEU A 92 -8.87 4.24 -0.69
CA LEU A 92 -9.19 5.48 -1.39
C LEU A 92 -8.01 5.99 -2.24
N LEU A 93 -6.80 6.00 -1.67
CA LEU A 93 -5.58 6.38 -2.40
C LEU A 93 -5.24 5.37 -3.50
N ASP A 94 -5.43 4.07 -3.26
CA ASP A 94 -5.20 3.04 -4.27
C ASP A 94 -6.21 3.14 -5.43
N VAL A 95 -7.49 3.46 -5.16
CA VAL A 95 -8.52 3.70 -6.19
C VAL A 95 -8.18 4.95 -7.01
N ALA A 96 -7.83 6.05 -6.34
CA ALA A 96 -7.42 7.28 -7.02
C ALA A 96 -6.20 7.05 -7.92
N TYR A 97 -5.22 6.29 -7.43
CA TYR A 97 -4.04 5.91 -8.20
C TYR A 97 -4.39 5.02 -9.41
N CYS A 98 -5.22 3.99 -9.22
CA CYS A 98 -5.66 3.11 -10.30
C CYS A 98 -6.48 3.86 -11.35
N TYR A 99 -7.27 4.85 -10.96
CA TYR A 99 -8.05 5.69 -11.88
C TYR A 99 -7.14 6.52 -12.80
N GLU A 100 -6.19 7.26 -12.23
CA GLU A 100 -5.27 8.07 -13.03
C GLU A 100 -4.29 7.20 -13.85
N LEU A 101 -3.88 6.05 -13.32
CA LEU A 101 -3.12 5.06 -14.08
C LEU A 101 -3.93 4.52 -15.25
N HIS A 102 -5.21 4.20 -15.06
CA HIS A 102 -6.07 3.71 -16.13
C HIS A 102 -6.23 4.74 -17.25
N ALA A 103 -6.42 6.03 -16.90
CA ALA A 103 -6.44 7.13 -17.86
C ALA A 103 -5.14 7.21 -18.67
N LEU A 104 -3.97 7.19 -17.99
CA LEU A 104 -2.67 7.18 -18.65
C LEU A 104 -2.47 5.96 -19.56
N LEU A 105 -2.91 4.78 -19.14
CA LEU A 105 -2.89 3.55 -19.94
C LEU A 105 -3.80 3.67 -21.17
N GLN A 106 -4.93 4.37 -21.05
CA GLN A 106 -5.82 4.75 -22.15
C GLN A 106 -5.31 5.94 -22.97
N GLY A 107 -4.15 6.51 -22.62
CA GLY A 107 -3.51 7.57 -23.40
C GLY A 107 -4.14 8.93 -23.21
N THR A 108 -5.07 9.04 -22.26
CA THR A 108 -5.60 10.32 -21.81
C THR A 108 -4.68 10.88 -20.73
N ARG A 109 -4.52 12.20 -20.70
CA ARG A 109 -3.78 12.88 -19.63
C ARG A 109 -4.77 13.20 -18.51
N PRO A 110 -4.71 12.53 -17.35
CA PRO A 110 -5.56 12.90 -16.23
C PRO A 110 -5.17 14.28 -15.72
N THR A 111 -6.17 15.07 -15.31
CA THR A 111 -5.90 16.28 -14.53
C THR A 111 -5.42 15.86 -13.14
N PRO A 112 -4.37 16.49 -12.59
CA PRO A 112 -3.86 16.13 -11.28
C PRO A 112 -4.96 16.16 -10.20
N GLY A 113 -5.15 15.07 -9.47
CA GLY A 113 -6.14 14.98 -8.41
C GLY A 113 -7.54 14.59 -8.89
N SER A 114 -7.75 14.39 -10.20
CA SER A 114 -9.01 13.85 -10.73
C SER A 114 -9.34 12.48 -10.14
N GLY A 115 -8.33 11.64 -9.91
CA GLY A 115 -8.50 10.36 -9.24
C GLY A 115 -8.99 10.52 -7.80
N LEU A 116 -8.54 11.54 -7.08
CA LEU A 116 -8.96 11.79 -5.70
C LEU A 116 -10.41 12.26 -5.66
N ALA A 117 -10.78 13.20 -6.53
CA ALA A 117 -12.15 13.69 -6.64
C ALA A 117 -13.12 12.55 -7.01
N TYR A 118 -12.70 11.65 -7.91
CA TYR A 118 -13.46 10.45 -8.27
C TYR A 118 -13.60 9.49 -7.08
N ALA A 119 -12.51 9.19 -6.39
CA ALA A 119 -12.51 8.29 -5.24
C ALA A 119 -13.39 8.83 -4.09
N VAL A 120 -13.34 10.13 -3.81
CA VAL A 120 -14.19 10.78 -2.78
C VAL A 120 -15.68 10.64 -3.10
N ARG A 121 -16.09 10.76 -4.37
CA ARG A 121 -17.50 10.53 -4.78
C ARG A 121 -17.94 9.08 -4.56
N ARG A 122 -16.99 8.15 -4.51
CA ARG A 122 -17.21 6.71 -4.28
C ARG A 122 -16.88 6.25 -2.88
N LEU A 123 -16.68 7.18 -1.96
CA LEU A 123 -16.29 6.89 -0.58
C LEU A 123 -17.21 5.85 0.09
N PRO A 124 -18.54 5.83 -0.10
CA PRO A 124 -19.38 4.76 0.46
C PRO A 124 -19.00 3.34 -0.01
N ALA A 125 -18.77 3.16 -1.31
CA ALA A 125 -18.39 1.86 -1.88
C ALA A 125 -16.97 1.47 -1.47
N ILE A 126 -16.05 2.44 -1.45
CA ILE A 126 -14.68 2.27 -0.96
C ILE A 126 -14.68 1.86 0.51
N SER A 127 -15.48 2.50 1.36
CA SER A 127 -15.57 2.18 2.78
C SER A 127 -16.07 0.76 3.00
N LEU A 128 -17.12 0.35 2.30
CA LEU A 128 -17.63 -1.02 2.40
C LEU A 128 -16.59 -2.05 1.93
N GLY A 129 -15.93 -1.79 0.80
CA GLY A 129 -14.88 -2.67 0.29
C GLY A 129 -13.65 -2.75 1.21
N ALA A 130 -13.21 -1.61 1.75
CA ALA A 130 -12.09 -1.54 2.69
C ALA A 130 -12.41 -2.27 4.00
N LEU A 131 -13.63 -2.11 4.52
CA LEU A 131 -14.11 -2.84 5.70
C LEU A 131 -14.26 -4.32 5.44
N ALA A 132 -14.68 -4.74 4.24
CA ALA A 132 -14.72 -6.15 3.86
C ALA A 132 -13.31 -6.75 3.85
N VAL A 133 -12.35 -6.11 3.17
CA VAL A 133 -10.94 -6.55 3.14
C VAL A 133 -10.37 -6.64 4.56
N THR A 134 -10.52 -5.57 5.34
CA THR A 134 -9.99 -5.49 6.71
C THR A 134 -10.67 -6.49 7.64
N GLY A 135 -11.99 -6.63 7.56
CA GLY A 135 -12.78 -7.57 8.33
C GLY A 135 -12.41 -9.02 8.03
N THR A 136 -12.23 -9.39 6.75
CA THR A 136 -11.78 -10.73 6.36
C THR A 136 -10.35 -11.02 6.85
N PHE A 137 -9.47 -10.02 6.82
CA PHE A 137 -8.12 -10.15 7.40
C PHE A 137 -8.18 -10.45 8.90
N PHE A 138 -8.96 -9.68 9.67
CA PHE A 138 -9.12 -9.89 11.10
C PHE A 138 -9.80 -11.20 11.44
N ALA A 139 -10.84 -11.59 10.71
CA ALA A 139 -11.47 -12.89 10.87
C ALA A 139 -10.44 -14.01 10.69
N GLY A 140 -9.59 -13.92 9.66
CA GLY A 140 -8.50 -14.86 9.42
C GLY A 140 -7.39 -14.81 10.48
N TYR A 141 -7.14 -13.66 11.12
CA TYR A 141 -6.19 -13.54 12.21
C TYR A 141 -6.71 -14.18 13.50
N VAL A 142 -7.95 -13.88 13.89
CA VAL A 142 -8.59 -14.38 15.12
C VAL A 142 -8.86 -15.88 15.05
N THR A 143 -9.21 -16.40 13.87
CA THR A 143 -9.46 -17.83 13.65
C THR A 143 -8.19 -18.60 13.24
N ASP A 144 -7.02 -17.95 13.26
CA ASP A 144 -5.75 -18.45 12.74
C ASP A 144 -5.83 -19.08 11.32
N THR A 145 -6.79 -18.64 10.52
CA THR A 145 -7.04 -19.20 9.19
C THR A 145 -6.22 -18.45 8.14
N GLY A 146 -5.15 -19.09 7.66
CA GLY A 146 -4.25 -18.51 6.64
C GLY A 146 -4.94 -18.21 5.31
N SER A 147 -5.91 -19.02 4.89
CA SER A 147 -6.64 -18.84 3.63
C SER A 147 -7.48 -17.55 3.61
N LEU A 148 -8.07 -17.16 4.74
CA LEU A 148 -8.81 -15.90 4.87
C LEU A 148 -7.87 -14.69 4.78
N ARG A 149 -6.68 -14.78 5.39
CA ARG A 149 -5.65 -13.74 5.31
C ARG A 149 -5.13 -13.56 3.88
N VAL A 150 -4.91 -14.66 3.15
CA VAL A 150 -4.52 -14.62 1.73
C VAL A 150 -5.68 -14.11 0.86
N GLY A 151 -6.90 -14.56 1.11
CA GLY A 151 -8.10 -14.12 0.40
C GLY A 151 -8.36 -12.62 0.54
N SER A 152 -8.16 -12.06 1.74
CA SER A 152 -8.23 -10.62 1.97
C SER A 152 -7.20 -9.85 1.13
N ASP A 153 -5.95 -10.31 1.08
CA ASP A 153 -4.92 -9.64 0.28
C ASP A 153 -5.17 -9.72 -1.23
N VAL A 154 -5.69 -10.85 -1.69
CA VAL A 154 -6.10 -11.05 -3.09
C VAL A 154 -7.28 -10.12 -3.40
N LEU A 155 -8.30 -10.08 -2.55
CA LEU A 155 -9.43 -9.15 -2.68
C LEU A 155 -8.95 -7.69 -2.71
N GLY A 156 -8.06 -7.29 -1.81
CA GLY A 156 -7.45 -5.96 -1.77
C GLY A 156 -6.57 -5.64 -2.99
N THR A 157 -6.22 -6.62 -3.81
CA THR A 157 -5.51 -6.41 -5.07
C THR A 157 -6.46 -6.11 -6.23
N PHE A 158 -7.64 -6.74 -6.28
CA PHE A 158 -8.62 -6.51 -7.36
C PHE A 158 -9.67 -5.43 -7.02
N LEU A 159 -9.91 -5.15 -5.75
CA LEU A 159 -10.91 -4.17 -5.32
C LEU A 159 -10.59 -2.73 -5.81
N PRO A 160 -9.37 -2.18 -5.63
CA PRO A 160 -9.07 -0.83 -6.10
C PRO A 160 -9.24 -0.61 -7.61
N PRO A 161 -8.72 -1.48 -8.51
CA PRO A 161 -8.93 -1.29 -9.95
C PRO A 161 -10.38 -1.50 -10.36
N ALA A 162 -11.12 -2.43 -9.74
CA ALA A 162 -12.56 -2.58 -10.00
C ALA A 162 -13.34 -1.31 -9.67
N LEU A 163 -13.10 -0.73 -8.49
CA LEU A 163 -13.71 0.52 -8.07
C LEU A 163 -13.22 1.74 -8.87
N ALA A 164 -12.04 1.67 -9.48
CA ALA A 164 -11.53 2.72 -10.36
C ALA A 164 -12.17 2.67 -11.75
N ILE A 165 -12.33 1.49 -12.33
CA ILE A 165 -12.66 1.28 -13.75
C ILE A 165 -14.17 1.11 -13.98
N GLU A 166 -14.91 0.52 -13.04
CA GLU A 166 -16.31 0.16 -13.26
C GLU A 166 -17.30 1.17 -12.68
N ASP A 167 -18.19 1.73 -13.50
CA ASP A 167 -19.41 2.46 -13.12
C ASP A 167 -20.62 1.52 -12.99
N ARG A 168 -20.55 0.55 -12.06
CA ARG A 168 -21.62 -0.45 -11.86
C ARG A 168 -22.15 -0.46 -10.43
N SER A 169 -23.34 -1.04 -10.26
CA SER A 169 -23.93 -1.28 -8.94
C SER A 169 -23.05 -2.22 -8.12
N ALA A 170 -23.14 -2.12 -6.78
CA ALA A 170 -22.30 -2.90 -5.87
C ALA A 170 -22.41 -4.42 -6.08
N SER A 171 -23.61 -4.94 -6.38
CA SER A 171 -23.81 -6.38 -6.62
C SER A 171 -23.13 -6.87 -7.88
N THR A 172 -23.14 -6.08 -8.96
CA THR A 172 -22.44 -6.42 -10.21
C THR A 172 -20.93 -6.27 -10.07
N LEU A 173 -20.47 -5.35 -9.23
CA LEU A 173 -19.05 -5.17 -8.94
C LEU A 173 -18.49 -6.38 -8.17
N VAL A 174 -19.23 -6.89 -7.18
CA VAL A 174 -18.82 -8.10 -6.43
C VAL A 174 -18.71 -9.32 -7.34
N THR A 175 -19.70 -9.57 -8.20
CA THR A 175 -19.66 -10.74 -9.12
C THR A 175 -18.52 -10.63 -10.13
N ARG A 176 -18.19 -9.42 -10.59
CA ARG A 176 -17.06 -9.20 -11.50
C ARG A 176 -15.71 -9.37 -10.79
N ILE A 177 -15.59 -8.90 -9.55
CA ILE A 177 -14.41 -9.14 -8.71
C ILE A 177 -14.23 -10.63 -8.44
N ASP A 178 -15.29 -11.34 -8.08
CA ASP A 178 -15.25 -12.79 -7.82
C ASP A 178 -14.82 -13.58 -9.07
N GLY A 179 -15.38 -13.26 -10.23
CA GLY A 179 -14.95 -13.83 -11.51
C GLY A 179 -13.48 -13.52 -11.84
N ALA A 180 -13.03 -12.28 -11.59
CA ALA A 180 -11.65 -11.88 -11.84
C ALA A 180 -10.65 -12.58 -10.91
N ILE A 181 -11.00 -12.71 -9.63
CA ILE A 181 -10.25 -13.44 -8.61
C ILE A 181 -10.13 -14.91 -9.01
N THR A 182 -11.23 -15.53 -9.40
CA THR A 182 -11.25 -16.95 -9.82
C THR A 182 -10.36 -17.19 -11.04
N ASP A 183 -10.38 -16.27 -12.01
CA ASP A 183 -9.61 -16.39 -13.24
C ASP A 183 -8.10 -16.13 -13.06
N GLN A 184 -7.69 -15.31 -12.09
CA GLN A 184 -6.30 -14.90 -11.87
C GLN A 184 -5.75 -15.22 -10.48
N TRP A 185 -6.40 -16.13 -9.74
CA TRP A 185 -6.03 -16.47 -8.35
C TRP A 185 -4.54 -16.75 -8.18
N GLY A 186 -3.96 -17.63 -9.01
CA GLY A 186 -2.55 -18.01 -8.92
C GLY A 186 -1.59 -16.82 -9.11
N SER A 187 -1.85 -15.96 -10.11
CA SER A 187 -1.04 -14.77 -10.39
C SER A 187 -1.17 -13.72 -9.28
N ALA A 188 -2.38 -13.56 -8.75
CA ALA A 188 -2.65 -12.63 -7.66
C ALA A 188 -1.99 -13.07 -6.36
N VAL A 189 -2.06 -14.35 -6.03
CA VAL A 189 -1.39 -14.94 -4.86
C VAL A 189 0.13 -14.76 -4.95
N LEU A 190 0.75 -15.03 -6.10
CA LEU A 190 2.18 -14.79 -6.31
C LEU A 190 2.56 -13.32 -6.12
N THR A 191 1.73 -12.40 -6.63
CA THR A 191 1.95 -10.96 -6.48
C THR A 191 1.84 -10.53 -5.02
N VAL A 192 0.86 -11.05 -4.29
CA VAL A 192 0.66 -10.80 -2.86
C VAL A 192 1.85 -11.30 -2.05
N TYR A 193 2.27 -12.55 -2.25
CA TYR A 193 3.42 -13.11 -1.55
C TYR A 193 4.71 -12.38 -1.91
N GLY A 194 4.95 -12.07 -3.19
CA GLY A 194 6.11 -11.29 -3.62
C GLY A 194 6.16 -9.92 -2.96
N ALA A 195 5.02 -9.23 -2.89
CA ALA A 195 4.92 -7.93 -2.20
C ALA A 195 5.15 -8.07 -0.69
N ARG A 196 4.62 -9.10 -0.04
CA ARG A 196 4.86 -9.38 1.39
C ARG A 196 6.32 -9.71 1.68
N THR A 197 6.95 -10.54 0.85
CA THR A 197 8.37 -10.88 0.98
C THR A 197 9.24 -9.65 0.81
N PHE A 198 8.95 -8.80 -0.17
CA PHE A 198 9.67 -7.54 -0.35
C PHE A 198 9.51 -6.61 0.86
N GLU A 199 8.29 -6.45 1.37
CA GLU A 199 8.00 -5.63 2.55
C GLU A 199 8.73 -6.15 3.80
N TYR A 200 8.72 -7.47 4.01
CA TYR A 200 9.43 -8.09 5.11
C TYR A 200 10.95 -7.86 5.01
N LEU A 201 11.54 -8.12 3.84
CA LEU A 201 12.98 -7.92 3.63
C LEU A 201 13.40 -6.46 3.80
N ALA A 202 12.63 -5.52 3.25
CA ALA A 202 12.91 -4.10 3.38
C ALA A 202 12.71 -3.60 4.83
N GLY A 203 11.70 -4.11 5.54
CA GLY A 203 11.52 -3.88 6.97
C GLY A 203 12.70 -4.39 7.78
N CYS A 204 13.17 -5.63 7.52
CA CYS A 204 14.36 -6.18 8.14
C CYS A 204 15.62 -5.34 7.86
N LEU A 205 15.80 -4.84 6.63
CA LEU A 205 16.91 -3.94 6.27
C LEU A 205 16.83 -2.61 7.04
N GLY A 206 15.63 -2.03 7.16
CA GLY A 206 15.42 -0.81 7.95
C GLY A 206 15.76 -1.01 9.42
N ILE A 207 15.33 -2.12 10.02
CA ILE A 207 15.66 -2.50 11.41
C ILE A 207 17.16 -2.71 11.55
N ALA A 208 17.79 -3.49 10.66
CA ALA A 208 19.23 -3.76 10.70
C ALA A 208 20.06 -2.47 10.58
N THR A 209 19.64 -1.54 9.71
CA THR A 209 20.29 -0.24 9.56
C THR A 209 20.14 0.60 10.82
N ALA A 210 18.94 0.68 11.40
CA ALA A 210 18.69 1.39 12.65
C ALA A 210 19.51 0.83 13.82
N VAL A 211 19.55 -0.51 13.96
CA VAL A 211 20.38 -1.18 14.98
C VAL A 211 21.86 -0.91 14.75
N GLY A 212 22.34 -0.97 13.50
CA GLY A 212 23.73 -0.67 13.15
C GLY A 212 24.13 0.76 13.51
N VAL A 213 23.25 1.73 13.31
CA VAL A 213 23.45 3.13 13.73
C VAL A 213 23.58 3.23 15.24
N VAL A 214 22.70 2.59 16.01
CA VAL A 214 22.78 2.60 17.49
C VAL A 214 24.06 1.95 17.98
N VAL A 215 24.39 0.75 17.47
CA VAL A 215 25.59 0.00 17.87
C VAL A 215 26.86 0.76 17.49
N GLY A 216 26.94 1.30 16.27
CA GLY A 216 28.08 2.09 15.80
C GLY A 216 28.32 3.33 16.66
N GLN A 217 27.26 3.97 17.15
CA GLN A 217 27.37 5.11 18.06
C GLN A 217 27.79 4.69 19.48
N VAL A 218 27.25 3.59 20.02
CA VAL A 218 27.67 3.04 21.33
C VAL A 218 29.13 2.61 21.32
N LEU A 219 29.60 2.02 20.22
CA LEU A 219 30.98 1.59 20.04
C LEU A 219 31.94 2.73 19.67
N GLY A 220 31.45 3.96 19.51
CA GLY A 220 32.27 5.12 19.15
C GLY A 220 32.84 5.10 17.74
N VAL A 221 32.27 4.28 16.83
CA VAL A 221 32.73 4.15 15.44
C VAL A 221 32.34 5.37 14.61
N PHE A 222 31.21 6.01 14.93
CA PHE A 222 30.75 7.24 14.26
C PHE A 222 30.17 8.21 15.30
N THR A 223 30.45 9.50 15.15
CA THR A 223 29.84 10.58 15.94
C THR A 223 28.79 11.30 15.10
N VAL A 224 27.55 11.36 15.60
CA VAL A 224 26.47 12.13 14.96
C VAL A 224 26.52 13.54 15.53
N ASP A 225 26.95 14.52 14.73
CA ASP A 225 27.05 15.91 15.17
C ASP A 225 25.67 16.49 15.54
N SER A 226 25.64 17.22 16.64
CA SER A 226 24.46 17.76 17.33
C SER A 226 23.76 18.92 16.62
N GLY A 227 24.25 19.36 15.45
CA GLY A 227 23.78 20.59 14.78
C GLY A 227 22.63 20.42 13.78
N VAL A 228 22.24 19.19 13.41
CA VAL A 228 21.39 18.97 12.22
C VAL A 228 19.93 18.65 12.55
N LEU A 229 19.62 18.24 13.78
CA LEU A 229 18.27 17.79 14.16
C LEU A 229 17.80 18.49 15.44
N PRO A 230 16.63 19.15 15.44
CA PRO A 230 16.06 19.71 16.66
C PRO A 230 15.59 18.57 17.55
N VAL A 231 16.48 18.04 18.39
CA VAL A 231 16.14 16.99 19.36
C VAL A 231 15.50 17.67 20.57
N ALA A 232 14.32 17.19 20.98
CA ALA A 232 13.74 17.60 22.25
C ALA A 232 14.72 17.28 23.39
N PRO A 233 14.92 18.19 24.36
CA PRO A 233 15.85 17.95 25.46
C PRO A 233 15.46 16.67 26.22
N GLY A 234 16.34 15.65 26.19
CA GLY A 234 16.18 14.40 26.95
C GLY A 234 16.23 13.09 26.15
N LEU A 235 16.13 13.10 24.82
CA LEU A 235 16.26 11.89 24.00
C LEU A 235 17.70 11.70 23.49
N PRO A 236 18.32 10.51 23.64
CA PRO A 236 19.63 10.25 23.04
C PRO A 236 19.54 10.44 21.52
N GLN A 237 20.40 11.29 20.95
CA GLN A 237 20.42 11.57 19.51
C GLN A 237 20.55 10.30 18.66
N ALA A 238 21.24 9.28 19.19
CA ALA A 238 21.32 7.93 18.62
C ALA A 238 19.95 7.27 18.43
N ALA A 239 19.10 7.36 19.46
CA ALA A 239 17.75 6.80 19.43
C ALA A 239 16.87 7.56 18.44
N PHE A 240 17.00 8.89 18.39
CA PHE A 240 16.27 9.71 17.42
C PHE A 240 16.67 9.36 15.97
N LEU A 241 17.98 9.27 15.68
CA LEU A 241 18.47 8.90 14.36
C LEU A 241 18.05 7.49 13.97
N ALA A 242 18.12 6.54 14.90
CA ALA A 242 17.67 5.16 14.67
C ALA A 242 16.17 5.09 14.33
N VAL A 243 15.33 5.85 15.06
CA VAL A 243 13.89 5.97 14.76
C VAL A 243 13.68 6.62 13.39
N ALA A 244 14.41 7.68 13.06
CA ALA A 244 14.30 8.35 11.76
C ALA A 244 14.70 7.42 10.60
N VAL A 245 15.77 6.65 10.75
CA VAL A 245 16.22 5.65 9.75
C VAL A 245 15.18 4.53 9.61
N PHE A 246 14.65 4.02 10.72
CA PHE A 246 13.60 3.01 10.70
C PHE A 246 12.33 3.51 9.99
N LEU A 247 11.84 4.70 10.36
CA LEU A 247 10.67 5.32 9.74
C LEU A 247 10.91 5.67 8.26
N GLY A 248 12.11 6.14 7.91
CA GLY A 248 12.50 6.42 6.53
C GLY A 248 12.52 5.15 5.66
N GLY A 249 13.06 4.05 6.19
CA GLY A 249 13.03 2.74 5.54
C GLY A 249 11.60 2.22 5.37
N PHE A 250 10.75 2.39 6.38
CA PHE A 250 9.33 2.05 6.31
C PHE A 250 8.60 2.87 5.24
N ALA A 251 8.79 4.20 5.24
CA ALA A 251 8.18 5.10 4.26
C ALA A 251 8.62 4.75 2.83
N LEU A 252 9.91 4.50 2.60
CA LEU A 252 10.45 4.11 1.30
C LEU A 252 9.85 2.78 0.83
N THR A 253 9.72 1.80 1.74
CA THR A 253 9.12 0.50 1.43
C THR A 253 7.64 0.64 1.06
N ALA A 254 6.89 1.41 1.84
CA ALA A 254 5.47 1.68 1.58
C ALA A 254 5.28 2.40 0.24
N PHE A 255 6.16 3.35 -0.08
CA PHE A 255 6.17 4.06 -1.37
C PHE A 255 6.43 3.10 -2.54
N LEU A 256 7.52 2.32 -2.49
CA LEU A 256 7.87 1.36 -3.54
C LEU A 256 6.78 0.31 -3.74
N ARG A 257 6.17 -0.16 -2.65
CA ARG A 257 5.02 -1.06 -2.71
C ARG A 257 3.83 -0.41 -3.42
N GLY A 258 3.46 0.81 -3.04
CA GLY A 258 2.38 1.55 -3.70
C GLY A 258 2.65 1.74 -5.19
N LEU A 259 3.89 2.12 -5.53
CA LEU A 259 4.35 2.32 -6.90
C LEU A 259 4.23 1.06 -7.76
N VAL A 260 4.55 -0.13 -7.21
CA VAL A 260 4.49 -1.40 -7.96
C VAL A 260 3.10 -2.02 -7.94
N ARG A 261 2.38 -1.95 -6.82
CA ARG A 261 1.09 -2.65 -6.64
C ARG A 261 0.01 -2.10 -7.56
N GLY A 262 -0.10 -0.78 -7.72
CA GLY A 262 -1.14 -0.16 -8.55
C GLY A 262 -1.10 -0.57 -10.04
N PRO A 263 0.08 -0.52 -10.71
CA PRO A 263 0.22 -0.99 -12.08
C PRO A 263 -0.08 -2.49 -12.22
N VAL A 264 0.44 -3.31 -11.31
CA VAL A 264 0.25 -4.77 -11.37
C VAL A 264 -1.20 -5.14 -11.11
N SER A 265 -1.87 -4.54 -10.12
CA SER A 265 -3.29 -4.77 -9.85
C SER A 265 -4.17 -4.37 -11.01
N THR A 266 -3.92 -3.20 -11.60
CA THR A 266 -4.68 -2.68 -12.74
C THR A 266 -4.51 -3.59 -13.95
N ALA A 267 -3.29 -4.04 -14.24
CA ALA A 267 -3.04 -4.96 -15.34
C ALA A 267 -3.68 -6.34 -15.10
N LEU A 268 -3.53 -6.91 -13.91
CA LEU A 268 -4.17 -8.18 -13.53
C LEU A 268 -5.68 -8.11 -13.69
N TYR A 269 -6.28 -6.97 -13.31
CA TYR A 269 -7.71 -6.75 -13.45
C TYR A 269 -8.16 -6.72 -14.92
N HIS A 270 -7.48 -5.96 -15.80
CA HIS A 270 -7.76 -5.96 -17.24
C HIS A 270 -7.61 -7.35 -17.87
N TYR A 271 -6.55 -8.09 -17.52
CA TYR A 271 -6.37 -9.48 -17.97
C TYR A 271 -7.49 -10.41 -17.50
N ALA A 272 -8.00 -10.19 -16.29
CA ALA A 272 -9.08 -11.00 -15.73
C ALA A 272 -10.45 -10.67 -16.34
N THR A 273 -10.73 -9.38 -16.58
CA THR A 273 -12.00 -8.93 -17.15
C THR A 273 -12.08 -9.04 -18.67
N ARG A 274 -10.96 -9.40 -19.33
CA ARG A 274 -10.79 -9.48 -20.80
C ARG A 274 -11.02 -8.15 -21.51
N ASP A 275 -11.00 -7.04 -20.77
CA ASP A 275 -10.89 -5.72 -21.36
C ASP A 275 -9.46 -5.62 -21.90
N SER A 276 -9.30 -5.45 -23.22
CA SER A 276 -7.99 -5.50 -23.86
C SER A 276 -7.02 -4.54 -23.18
N VAL A 277 -5.92 -5.06 -22.65
CA VAL A 277 -4.79 -4.22 -22.24
C VAL A 277 -4.43 -3.36 -23.45
N PRO A 278 -4.43 -2.02 -23.33
CA PRO A 278 -4.26 -1.14 -24.49
C PRO A 278 -3.03 -1.55 -25.30
N GLU A 279 -3.16 -1.62 -26.63
CA GLU A 279 -2.21 -2.27 -27.55
C GLU A 279 -0.74 -1.86 -27.36
N ARG A 280 -0.49 -0.63 -26.90
CA ARG A 280 0.83 -0.11 -26.49
C ARG A 280 1.50 -0.86 -25.33
N PHE A 281 0.77 -1.74 -24.64
CA PHE A 281 1.25 -2.72 -23.66
C PHE A 281 0.82 -4.16 -24.02
N ALA A 282 0.03 -4.34 -25.09
CA ALA A 282 -0.22 -5.65 -25.66
C ALA A 282 1.06 -6.12 -26.35
N LEU A 283 1.45 -7.34 -26.04
CA LEU A 283 2.66 -7.96 -26.54
C LEU A 283 2.53 -8.14 -28.06
N ASP A 284 3.44 -7.57 -28.84
CA ASP A 284 3.72 -8.13 -30.14
C ASP A 284 4.51 -9.42 -29.91
N ALA A 285 3.89 -10.56 -30.21
CA ALA A 285 4.52 -11.87 -30.01
C ALA A 285 5.79 -12.05 -30.87
N GLY A 286 5.97 -11.21 -31.91
CA GLY A 286 7.15 -11.17 -32.77
C GLY A 286 8.40 -10.53 -32.14
N GLU A 287 8.27 -9.63 -31.15
CA GLU A 287 9.42 -9.04 -30.45
C GLU A 287 10.01 -9.95 -29.37
N MET A 288 9.38 -11.10 -29.07
CA MET A 288 9.93 -12.07 -28.11
C MET A 288 11.06 -12.94 -28.69
N VAL A 289 11.33 -12.87 -29.99
CA VAL A 289 12.38 -13.67 -30.66
C VAL A 289 13.66 -12.85 -30.92
N HIS A 290 13.59 -11.52 -30.84
CA HIS A 290 14.75 -10.64 -31.04
C HIS A 290 15.06 -9.84 -29.78
N ILE A 291 15.73 -10.50 -28.85
CA ILE A 291 16.65 -9.83 -27.94
C ILE A 291 18.00 -10.46 -28.24
N ASP A 292 18.76 -9.81 -29.12
CA ASP A 292 20.20 -10.04 -29.26
C ASP A 292 20.95 -9.40 -28.08
#